data_AF-A0AAW8FP55-F1
#
_entry.id   AF-A0AAW8FP55-F1
#
_cell.length_a   1.000
_cell.length_b   1.000
_cell.length_c   1.000
_cell.angle_alpha   90.00
_cell.angle_beta   90.00
_cell.angle_gamma   90.00
#
_symmetry.space_group_name_H-M   'P 1'
#
loop_
_entity.id
_entity.type
_entity.pdbx_description
1 polymer ?
#
loop_
_entity_poly.entity_id
_entity_poly.type
_entity_poly.pdbx_seq_one_letter_code
_entity_poly.pdbx_strand_id
1 'polypeptide(L)'
;MTDSTAGPAETQSRARYLLDGRRVALADLLSAGLLSDGEHLTFVRPRMGETHEATVTSRGWIRLADGEEFRSPSKAAMVAVGYGSFDGWAAWQLDDGRFLMQLRQELLDRAAEEADPTEPEEQRQTSLSPSERHARLKKARESAEAGSPFPLSVQELLGWWGATGRGLVNEQIEAELANHSLITSPEFDKVPLTATVHLVKAAEEDPEDIPLAGSPATVTVPASTSEELESRETGLTVGTLPSALGGVISVKPTATFEEVITLMVLHDFSQLPVLAGPHNPRGSVSWKSIARARHADPGAQLSQAIVDARDVRYDHDLLDILPTLAEHDFVLVRDQRNAIAGIVTAADVAQAYGDLAGHFLLIGEMDRRLRQVIVGAFTLPEVTKLCDPKGERIASFGDMTVGDYQRVLENPELWEQLGWPLDRKVFIARLEEIRRIRNNVMHFNSSDPLPKADVDKIRNLNKLLREYGE
;
A
#
# COMPACT_ATOMS: atom_id res chain seq x y z
N MET A 1 3.52 25.63 59.24
CA MET A 1 3.27 26.58 58.13
C MET A 1 4.10 26.11 56.96
N THR A 2 3.51 25.22 56.17
CA THR A 2 4.08 24.65 54.95
C THR A 2 3.32 25.29 53.81
N ASP A 3 3.97 26.15 53.04
CA ASP A 3 3.36 26.76 51.87
C ASP A 3 4.11 26.34 50.60
N SER A 4 3.38 25.56 49.81
CA SER A 4 3.27 25.56 48.36
C SER A 4 4.53 25.78 47.51
N THR A 5 5.13 24.67 47.07
CA THR A 5 5.77 24.57 45.76
C THR A 5 5.09 23.47 44.96
N ALA A 6 4.02 23.83 44.24
CA ALA A 6 3.50 23.05 43.13
C ALA A 6 3.87 23.81 41.84
N GLY A 7 4.98 23.40 41.21
CA GLY A 7 5.33 23.85 39.87
C GLY A 7 4.45 23.15 38.82
N PRO A 8 4.19 23.78 37.65
CA PRO A 8 3.41 23.19 36.57
C PRO A 8 4.27 22.16 35.83
N ALA A 9 4.46 20.99 36.45
CA ALA A 9 4.91 19.81 35.73
C ALA A 9 3.68 19.19 35.04
N GLU A 10 3.90 18.64 33.83
CA GLU A 10 3.05 17.65 33.13
C GLU A 10 2.10 18.12 32.00
N THR A 11 1.68 19.39 31.90
CA THR A 11 0.69 19.78 30.87
C THR A 11 1.29 20.05 29.47
N GLN A 12 2.61 20.25 29.31
CA GLN A 12 3.19 20.87 28.10
C GLN A 12 4.14 19.99 27.26
N SER A 13 4.33 18.70 27.57
CA SER A 13 5.35 17.85 26.91
C SER A 13 4.83 16.88 25.84
N ARG A 14 3.53 16.84 25.52
CA ARG A 14 2.95 15.77 24.67
C ARG A 14 1.83 16.23 23.73
N ALA A 15 1.96 17.41 23.14
CA ALA A 15 1.49 17.62 21.77
C ALA A 15 2.35 16.74 20.83
N ARG A 16 2.16 15.42 20.97
CA ARG A 16 2.80 14.33 20.24
C ARG A 16 2.41 14.44 18.77
N TYR A 17 3.21 15.17 18.00
CA TYR A 17 3.40 15.05 16.56
C TYR A 17 2.17 14.48 15.79
N LEU A 18 1.17 15.33 15.47
CA LEU A 18 0.06 15.02 14.53
C LEU A 18 -0.83 13.77 14.83
N LEU A 19 -0.82 13.21 16.04
CA LEU A 19 -1.54 11.97 16.44
C LEU A 19 -0.79 10.67 16.11
N ASP A 20 0.53 10.69 15.89
CA ASP A 20 1.35 9.48 15.67
C ASP A 20 0.90 8.65 14.44
N GLY A 21 0.39 9.33 13.40
CA GLY A 21 -0.09 8.68 12.19
C GLY A 21 -1.41 7.92 12.34
N ARG A 22 -2.21 8.20 13.39
CA ARG A 22 -3.55 7.60 13.56
C ARG A 22 -4.67 8.55 13.15
N ARG A 23 -5.85 7.98 12.90
CA ARG A 23 -7.08 8.74 12.62
C ARG A 23 -7.58 9.48 13.86
N VAL A 24 -8.06 10.71 13.67
CA VAL A 24 -8.74 11.50 14.72
C VAL A 24 -10.01 10.76 15.16
N ALA A 25 -10.20 10.63 16.47
CA ALA A 25 -11.44 10.14 17.08
C ALA A 25 -12.16 11.27 17.83
N LEU A 26 -13.48 11.13 18.12
CA LEU A 26 -14.17 12.13 18.96
C LEU A 26 -13.56 12.21 20.37
N ALA A 27 -12.96 11.13 20.86
CA ALA A 27 -12.22 11.15 22.12
C ALA A 27 -11.06 12.17 22.11
N ASP A 28 -10.45 12.42 20.95
CA ASP A 28 -9.42 13.44 20.80
C ASP A 28 -10.02 14.85 20.87
N LEU A 29 -11.23 15.06 20.31
CA LEU A 29 -11.96 16.32 20.43
C LEU A 29 -12.40 16.61 21.87
N LEU A 30 -12.86 15.59 22.61
CA LEU A 30 -13.18 15.69 24.03
C LEU A 30 -11.93 16.08 24.85
N SER A 31 -10.81 15.37 24.59
CA SER A 31 -9.55 15.60 25.31
C SER A 31 -8.98 17.00 25.03
N ALA A 32 -9.20 17.54 23.83
CA ALA A 32 -8.81 18.89 23.45
C ALA A 32 -9.80 19.99 23.91
N GLY A 33 -10.92 19.60 24.56
CA GLY A 33 -11.97 20.53 24.98
C GLY A 33 -12.73 21.19 23.83
N LEU A 34 -12.69 20.60 22.63
CA LEU A 34 -13.46 21.06 21.47
C LEU A 34 -14.88 20.49 21.44
N LEU A 35 -15.12 19.45 22.23
CA LEU A 35 -16.38 18.74 22.36
C LEU A 35 -16.64 18.43 23.85
N SER A 36 -17.89 18.35 24.27
CA SER A 36 -18.27 18.03 25.65
C SER A 36 -18.94 16.66 25.77
N ASP A 37 -18.88 16.05 26.96
CA ASP A 37 -19.73 14.89 27.27
C ASP A 37 -21.20 15.32 27.33
N GLY A 38 -22.07 14.54 26.68
CA GLY A 38 -23.49 14.85 26.53
C GLY A 38 -23.80 15.89 25.45
N GLU A 39 -22.80 16.34 24.67
CA GLU A 39 -23.04 17.28 23.57
C GLU A 39 -24.04 16.71 22.57
N HIS A 40 -25.02 17.53 22.18
CA HIS A 40 -26.06 17.12 21.25
C HIS A 40 -25.58 17.27 19.79
N LEU A 41 -25.88 16.24 19.00
CA LEU A 41 -25.54 16.17 17.59
C LEU A 41 -26.82 15.97 16.77
N THR A 42 -27.00 16.81 15.75
CA THR A 42 -28.11 16.75 14.82
C THR A 42 -27.59 16.40 13.42
N PHE A 43 -28.20 15.43 12.77
CA PHE A 43 -27.98 15.13 11.36
C PHE A 43 -29.27 15.38 10.58
N VAL A 44 -29.27 16.43 9.77
CA VAL A 44 -30.43 16.84 8.95
C VAL A 44 -30.26 16.35 7.51
N ARG A 45 -31.30 15.74 6.95
CA ARG A 45 -31.37 15.35 5.53
C ARG A 45 -32.49 16.13 4.84
N PRO A 46 -32.23 17.36 4.33
CA PRO A 46 -33.27 18.27 3.85
C PRO A 46 -34.08 17.72 2.67
N ARG A 47 -33.47 16.90 1.81
CA ARG A 47 -34.13 16.31 0.64
C ARG A 47 -35.18 15.26 1.03
N MET A 48 -34.96 14.53 2.12
CA MET A 48 -35.88 13.51 2.63
C MET A 48 -36.76 14.03 3.77
N GLY A 49 -36.47 15.22 4.31
CA GLY A 49 -37.17 15.78 5.46
C GLY A 49 -36.90 15.04 6.77
N GLU A 50 -35.81 14.27 6.84
CA GLU A 50 -35.42 13.48 8.01
C GLU A 50 -34.46 14.27 8.90
N THR A 51 -34.56 14.07 10.22
CA THR A 51 -33.63 14.60 11.20
C THR A 51 -33.34 13.52 12.22
N HIS A 52 -32.06 13.26 12.46
CA HIS A 52 -31.58 12.27 13.41
C HIS A 52 -30.83 12.98 14.53
N GLU A 53 -31.11 12.57 15.77
CA GLU A 53 -30.49 13.12 16.97
C GLU A 53 -29.56 12.08 17.58
N ALA A 54 -28.43 12.55 18.10
CA ALA A 54 -27.46 11.75 18.80
C ALA A 54 -26.78 12.57 19.90
N THR A 55 -26.10 11.88 20.81
CA THR A 55 -25.33 12.51 21.91
C THR A 55 -23.92 11.96 21.97
N VAL A 56 -22.97 12.82 22.35
CA VAL A 56 -21.58 12.40 22.58
C VAL A 56 -21.46 11.78 23.96
N THR A 57 -20.80 10.64 24.08
CA THR A 57 -20.53 10.00 25.38
C THR A 57 -19.16 10.39 25.93
N SER A 58 -18.96 10.24 27.24
CA SER A 58 -17.66 10.46 27.91
C SER A 58 -16.50 9.63 27.38
N ARG A 59 -16.78 8.57 26.61
CA ARG A 59 -15.77 7.73 25.92
C ARG A 59 -15.37 8.29 24.55
N GLY A 60 -16.02 9.35 24.08
CA GLY A 60 -15.87 9.88 22.73
C GLY A 60 -16.56 9.03 21.68
N TRP A 61 -17.73 8.46 22.00
CA TRP A 61 -18.56 7.72 21.06
C TRP A 61 -19.85 8.51 20.81
N ILE A 62 -20.53 8.21 19.70
CA ILE A 62 -21.85 8.76 19.39
C ILE A 62 -22.91 7.76 19.84
N ARG A 63 -23.84 8.19 20.70
CA ARG A 63 -25.01 7.44 21.12
C ARG A 63 -26.24 7.93 20.36
N LEU A 64 -26.90 7.02 19.63
CA LEU A 64 -28.14 7.31 18.91
C LEU A 64 -29.36 7.25 19.84
N ALA A 65 -30.52 7.69 19.34
CA ALA A 65 -31.78 7.71 20.10
C ALA A 65 -32.27 6.32 20.58
N ASP A 66 -31.87 5.25 19.88
CA ASP A 66 -32.14 3.85 20.26
C ASP A 66 -31.23 3.34 21.41
N GLY A 67 -30.24 4.15 21.80
CA GLY A 67 -29.26 3.83 22.84
C GLY A 67 -28.01 3.11 22.33
N GLU A 68 -27.91 2.78 21.04
CA GLU A 68 -26.71 2.17 20.46
C GLU A 68 -25.56 3.18 20.40
N GLU A 69 -24.34 2.70 20.68
CA GLU A 69 -23.14 3.54 20.71
C GLU A 69 -22.13 3.13 19.65
N PHE A 70 -21.59 4.12 18.94
CA PHE A 70 -20.66 3.94 17.85
C PHE A 70 -19.42 4.80 18.02
N ARG A 71 -18.25 4.16 17.86
CA ARG A 71 -16.96 4.86 17.82
C ARG A 71 -16.78 5.69 16.54
N SER A 72 -17.39 5.26 15.43
CA SER A 72 -17.24 5.90 14.12
C SER A 72 -18.43 6.82 13.81
N PRO A 73 -18.20 8.12 13.52
CA PRO A 73 -19.25 9.04 13.07
C PRO A 73 -20.04 8.51 11.86
N SER A 74 -19.35 7.94 10.88
CA SER A 74 -19.97 7.42 9.65
C SER A 74 -20.84 6.21 9.94
N LYS A 75 -20.41 5.31 10.84
CA LYS A 75 -21.23 4.17 11.25
C LYS A 75 -22.48 4.63 12.02
N ALA A 76 -22.34 5.62 12.89
CA ALA A 76 -23.48 6.22 13.57
C ALA A 76 -24.48 6.83 12.58
N ALA A 77 -24.00 7.57 11.57
CA ALA A 77 -24.85 8.17 10.54
C ALA A 77 -25.56 7.10 9.68
N MET A 78 -24.83 6.05 9.27
CA MET A 78 -25.39 4.92 8.53
C MET A 78 -26.50 4.21 9.32
N VAL A 79 -26.28 3.92 10.61
CA VAL A 79 -27.29 3.24 11.44
C VAL A 79 -28.48 4.15 11.72
N ALA A 80 -28.25 5.45 11.96
CA ALA A 80 -29.33 6.42 12.17
C ALA A 80 -30.28 6.50 10.96
N VAL A 81 -29.75 6.42 9.74
CA VAL A 81 -30.55 6.43 8.50
C VAL A 81 -31.08 5.03 8.14
N GLY A 82 -30.34 3.98 8.47
CA GLY A 82 -30.67 2.58 8.21
C GLY A 82 -30.21 2.04 6.84
N TYR A 83 -29.65 2.87 5.97
CA TYR A 83 -29.10 2.48 4.66
C TYR A 83 -28.12 3.54 4.12
N GLY A 84 -27.27 3.15 3.17
CA GLY A 84 -26.32 4.05 2.50
C GLY A 84 -25.01 4.27 3.26
N SER A 85 -24.11 5.05 2.67
CA SER A 85 -22.84 5.45 3.25
C SER A 85 -22.78 6.96 3.40
N PHE A 86 -22.34 7.46 4.55
CA PHE A 86 -22.28 8.89 4.85
C PHE A 86 -20.92 9.28 5.41
N ASP A 87 -20.42 10.46 5.02
CA ASP A 87 -19.33 11.10 5.74
C ASP A 87 -19.86 11.63 7.07
N GLY A 88 -19.71 10.84 8.14
CA GLY A 88 -20.21 11.21 9.46
C GLY A 88 -19.57 12.49 10.02
N TRP A 89 -18.38 12.88 9.57
CA TRP A 89 -17.77 14.14 9.99
C TRP A 89 -18.51 15.34 9.39
N ALA A 90 -19.03 15.21 8.17
CA ALA A 90 -19.84 16.22 7.52
C ALA A 90 -21.34 16.13 7.85
N ALA A 91 -21.80 14.97 8.32
CA ALA A 91 -23.22 14.73 8.63
C ALA A 91 -23.67 15.32 9.98
N TRP A 92 -22.85 15.17 11.02
CA TRP A 92 -23.23 15.57 12.38
C TRP A 92 -22.89 17.03 12.68
N GLN A 93 -23.90 17.78 13.11
CA GLN A 93 -23.85 19.18 13.48
C GLN A 93 -24.13 19.37 14.98
N LEU A 94 -23.37 20.25 15.63
CA LEU A 94 -23.62 20.67 17.01
C LEU A 94 -24.73 21.72 17.07
N ASP A 95 -25.29 21.93 18.26
CA ASP A 95 -26.31 22.96 18.51
C ASP A 95 -25.84 24.39 18.18
N ASP A 96 -24.54 24.64 18.23
CA ASP A 96 -23.93 25.92 17.85
C ASP A 96 -23.80 26.13 16.32
N GLY A 97 -24.22 25.13 15.53
CA GLY A 97 -24.21 25.13 14.08
C GLY A 97 -22.91 24.65 13.44
N ARG A 98 -21.87 24.33 14.22
CA ARG A 98 -20.62 23.77 13.69
C ARG A 98 -20.74 22.29 13.38
N PHE A 99 -20.02 21.81 12.38
CA PHE A 99 -19.95 20.39 12.05
C PHE A 99 -18.76 19.71 12.73
N LEU A 100 -18.86 18.39 12.99
CA LEU A 100 -17.73 17.61 13.52
C LEU A 100 -16.48 17.75 12.65
N MET A 101 -16.63 17.88 11.33
CA MET A 101 -15.53 18.13 10.38
C MET A 101 -14.78 19.42 10.70
N GLN A 102 -15.47 20.48 11.14
CA GLN A 102 -14.86 21.75 11.49
C GLN A 102 -14.05 21.63 12.79
N LEU A 103 -14.60 20.93 13.80
CA LEU A 103 -13.88 20.67 15.05
C LEU A 103 -12.64 19.80 14.82
N ARG A 104 -12.75 18.78 13.95
CA ARG A 104 -11.60 17.97 13.53
C ARG A 104 -10.53 18.80 12.85
N GLN A 105 -10.92 19.73 11.96
CA GLN A 105 -9.98 20.63 11.32
C GLN A 105 -9.31 21.56 12.34
N GLU A 106 -10.07 22.11 13.28
CA GLU A 106 -9.53 22.97 14.36
C GLU A 106 -8.51 22.22 15.22
N LEU A 107 -8.77 20.94 15.56
CA LEU A 107 -7.83 20.10 16.29
C LEU A 107 -6.51 19.93 15.50
N LEU A 108 -6.61 19.62 14.21
CA LEU A 108 -5.45 19.41 13.35
C LEU A 108 -4.66 20.71 13.13
N ASP A 109 -5.34 21.84 12.97
CA ASP A 109 -4.72 23.17 12.86
C ASP A 109 -3.91 23.47 14.15
N ARG A 110 -4.50 23.27 15.35
CA ARG A 110 -3.79 23.44 16.64
C ARG A 110 -2.59 22.50 16.76
N ALA A 111 -2.76 21.24 16.40
CA ALA A 111 -1.68 20.25 16.46
C ALA A 111 -0.53 20.57 15.48
N ALA A 112 -0.84 21.17 14.33
CA ALA A 112 0.17 21.60 13.36
C ALA A 112 0.94 22.83 13.83
N GLU A 113 0.29 23.79 14.51
CA GLU A 113 0.92 24.96 15.13
C GLU A 113 1.84 24.57 16.31
N GLU A 114 1.40 23.62 17.13
CA GLU A 114 2.18 23.13 18.28
C GLU A 114 3.39 22.27 17.88
N ALA A 115 3.35 21.65 16.69
CA ALA A 115 4.42 20.79 16.18
C ALA A 115 5.67 21.57 15.72
N ASP A 116 5.67 22.90 15.76
CA ASP A 116 6.79 23.73 15.34
C ASP A 116 7.54 24.36 16.54
N PRO A 117 8.65 23.73 16.98
CA PRO A 117 9.79 24.53 17.42
C PRO A 117 11.14 23.97 16.94
N THR A 118 11.84 24.75 16.11
CA THR A 118 13.32 24.79 15.99
C THR A 118 14.05 23.46 15.68
N GLU A 119 13.74 22.79 14.56
CA GLU A 119 14.67 21.79 14.01
C GLU A 119 15.64 22.43 13.00
N PRO A 120 16.97 22.29 13.18
CA PRO A 120 17.96 22.82 12.24
C PRO A 120 17.74 22.24 10.83
N GLU A 121 17.67 23.11 9.82
CA GLU A 121 17.42 22.75 8.41
C GLU A 121 18.44 21.73 7.84
N GLU A 122 19.62 21.59 8.45
CA GLU A 122 20.75 20.82 7.92
C GLU A 122 20.56 19.28 7.92
N GLN A 123 19.46 18.75 8.51
CA GLN A 123 19.14 17.32 8.48
C GLN A 123 17.87 16.95 7.70
N ARG A 124 17.19 17.91 7.03
CA ARG A 124 15.96 17.64 6.27
C ARG A 124 16.22 16.83 5.00
N GLN A 125 16.30 15.52 5.14
CA GLN A 125 16.21 14.57 4.03
C GLN A 125 14.78 14.56 3.50
N THR A 126 14.50 15.31 2.43
CA THR A 126 13.37 15.12 1.48
C THR A 126 11.92 15.10 1.99
N SER A 127 11.66 15.03 3.30
CA SER A 127 10.34 15.00 3.92
C SER A 127 9.80 16.40 4.20
N LEU A 128 8.48 16.55 4.13
CA LEU A 128 7.80 17.77 4.56
C LEU A 128 7.65 17.75 6.09
N SER A 129 7.82 18.92 6.72
CA SER A 129 7.53 19.07 8.14
C SER A 129 6.04 18.78 8.43
N PRO A 130 5.67 18.37 9.66
CA PRO A 130 4.28 18.19 10.07
C PRO A 130 3.33 19.31 9.63
N SER A 131 3.73 20.57 9.84
CA SER A 131 2.92 21.75 9.49
C SER A 131 2.80 21.95 7.97
N GLU A 132 3.89 21.77 7.21
CA GLU A 132 3.87 21.84 5.75
C GLU A 132 3.00 20.74 5.14
N ARG A 133 3.08 19.50 5.67
CA ARG A 133 2.22 18.38 5.26
C ARG A 133 0.75 18.71 5.48
N HIS A 134 0.41 19.16 6.69
CA HIS A 134 -0.95 19.54 7.04
C HIS A 134 -1.49 20.64 6.12
N ALA A 135 -0.71 21.71 5.88
CA ALA A 135 -1.09 22.79 4.97
C ALA A 135 -1.31 22.31 3.54
N ARG A 136 -0.46 21.39 3.05
CA ARG A 136 -0.57 20.82 1.71
C ARG A 136 -1.80 19.92 1.55
N LEU A 137 -2.10 19.09 2.56
CA LEU A 137 -3.31 18.26 2.58
C LEU A 137 -4.58 19.11 2.66
N LYS A 138 -4.58 20.19 3.45
CA LYS A 138 -5.67 21.16 3.53
C LYS A 138 -5.95 21.78 2.15
N LYS A 139 -4.92 22.23 1.45
CA LYS A 139 -5.03 22.78 0.08
C LYS A 139 -5.52 21.73 -0.94
N ALA A 140 -5.06 20.50 -0.81
CA ALA A 140 -5.52 19.39 -1.67
C ALA A 140 -7.01 19.12 -1.47
N ARG A 141 -7.50 19.13 -0.22
CA ARG A 141 -8.92 19.01 0.10
C ARG A 141 -9.75 20.13 -0.53
N GLU A 142 -9.33 21.39 -0.36
CA GLU A 142 -10.03 22.56 -0.94
C GLU A 142 -10.11 22.46 -2.47
N SER A 143 -9.04 21.98 -3.11
CA SER A 143 -9.00 21.80 -4.56
C SER A 143 -9.92 20.66 -5.02
N ALA A 144 -9.96 19.56 -4.27
CA ALA A 144 -10.88 18.44 -4.51
C ALA A 144 -12.35 18.85 -4.34
N GLU A 145 -12.68 19.68 -3.34
CA GLU A 145 -14.01 20.25 -3.14
C GLU A 145 -14.42 21.19 -4.28
N ALA A 146 -13.47 21.93 -4.86
CA ALA A 146 -13.68 22.77 -6.03
C ALA A 146 -13.82 21.97 -7.35
N GLY A 147 -13.81 20.63 -7.30
CA GLY A 147 -13.93 19.76 -8.47
C GLY A 147 -12.63 19.61 -9.28
N SER A 148 -11.48 20.01 -8.72
CA SER A 148 -10.16 19.87 -9.33
C SER A 148 -9.27 18.99 -8.45
N PRO A 149 -9.34 17.65 -8.58
CA PRO A 149 -8.50 16.73 -7.83
C PRO A 149 -7.01 17.06 -7.98
N PHE A 150 -6.25 16.94 -6.90
CA PHE A 150 -4.82 17.24 -6.92
C PHE A 150 -4.03 16.02 -7.43
N PRO A 151 -3.39 16.09 -8.62
CA PRO A 151 -2.61 14.98 -9.16
C PRO A 151 -1.20 14.94 -8.57
N LEU A 152 -0.71 13.74 -8.26
CA LEU A 152 0.69 13.50 -7.88
C LEU A 152 1.06 12.04 -8.15
N SER A 153 2.35 11.76 -8.30
CA SER A 153 2.83 10.37 -8.33
C SER A 153 2.80 9.73 -6.94
N VAL A 154 2.69 8.41 -6.87
CA VAL A 154 2.80 7.68 -5.59
C VAL A 154 4.15 7.93 -4.91
N GLN A 155 5.23 8.04 -5.70
CA GLN A 155 6.56 8.39 -5.17
C GLN A 155 6.59 9.79 -4.53
N GLU A 156 5.94 10.79 -5.16
CA GLU A 156 5.82 12.13 -4.56
C GLU A 156 4.97 12.11 -3.28
N LEU A 157 3.89 11.32 -3.27
CA LEU A 157 3.04 11.16 -2.09
C LEU A 157 3.85 10.58 -0.92
N LEU A 158 4.54 9.45 -1.12
CA LEU A 158 5.41 8.84 -0.11
C LEU A 158 6.52 9.79 0.36
N GLY A 159 7.07 10.56 -0.59
CA GLY A 159 8.10 11.56 -0.32
C GLY A 159 7.67 12.63 0.68
N TRP A 160 6.37 12.97 0.77
CA TRP A 160 5.89 13.93 1.77
C TRP A 160 6.18 13.44 3.20
N TRP A 161 6.12 12.12 3.43
CA TRP A 161 6.48 11.48 4.70
C TRP A 161 7.95 11.05 4.79
N GLY A 162 8.79 11.40 3.81
CA GLY A 162 10.20 10.99 3.74
C GLY A 162 10.41 9.52 3.38
N ALA A 163 9.37 8.85 2.91
CA ALA A 163 9.44 7.45 2.51
C ALA A 163 9.80 7.33 1.02
N THR A 164 10.64 6.34 0.70
CA THR A 164 11.01 6.00 -0.68
C THR A 164 10.21 4.84 -1.26
N GLY A 165 9.40 4.17 -0.44
CA GLY A 165 8.58 3.01 -0.78
C GLY A 165 7.52 2.76 0.29
N ARG A 166 6.62 1.83 -0.01
CA ARG A 166 5.49 1.41 0.84
C ARG A 166 5.96 0.62 2.06
N GLY A 167 5.13 0.60 3.09
CA GLY A 167 5.40 -0.12 4.34
C GLY A 167 4.57 0.38 5.49
N LEU A 168 5.19 0.45 6.66
CA LEU A 168 4.56 1.00 7.87
C LEU A 168 4.05 2.43 7.68
N VAL A 169 4.61 3.17 6.71
CA VAL A 169 4.16 4.52 6.35
C VAL A 169 2.79 4.53 5.68
N ASN A 170 2.31 3.42 5.10
CA ASN A 170 1.03 3.38 4.39
C ASN A 170 -0.13 3.68 5.34
N GLU A 171 -0.16 3.03 6.50
CA GLU A 171 -1.20 3.25 7.51
C GLU A 171 -1.22 4.70 7.98
N GLN A 172 -0.03 5.29 8.15
CA GLN A 172 0.12 6.69 8.50
C GLN A 172 -0.41 7.62 7.40
N ILE A 173 -0.07 7.37 6.14
CA ILE A 173 -0.55 8.15 4.99
C ILE A 173 -2.07 8.06 4.89
N GLU A 174 -2.64 6.86 4.97
CA GLU A 174 -4.08 6.65 4.92
C GLU A 174 -4.81 7.34 6.07
N ALA A 175 -4.25 7.30 7.28
CA ALA A 175 -4.83 7.96 8.43
C ALA A 175 -4.81 9.48 8.28
N GLU A 176 -3.69 10.06 7.84
CA GLU A 176 -3.57 11.49 7.61
C GLU A 176 -4.45 11.96 6.46
N LEU A 177 -4.53 11.22 5.35
CA LEU A 177 -5.49 11.48 4.27
C LEU A 177 -6.94 11.47 4.78
N ALA A 178 -7.32 10.45 5.56
CA ALA A 178 -8.65 10.34 6.14
C ALA A 178 -8.98 11.48 7.12
N ASN A 179 -8.00 11.96 7.88
CA ASN A 179 -8.13 13.12 8.77
C ASN A 179 -8.51 14.40 8.00
N HIS A 180 -8.10 14.47 6.73
CA HIS A 180 -8.45 15.54 5.80
C HIS A 180 -9.65 15.20 4.88
N SER A 181 -10.39 14.11 5.12
CA SER A 181 -11.46 13.60 4.22
C SER A 181 -10.98 13.40 2.77
N LEU A 182 -9.72 13.00 2.60
CA LEU A 182 -9.13 12.69 1.30
C LEU A 182 -8.93 11.19 1.14
N ILE A 183 -9.02 10.72 -0.10
CA ILE A 183 -8.55 9.40 -0.54
C ILE A 183 -7.77 9.56 -1.84
N THR A 184 -6.99 8.55 -2.21
CA THR A 184 -6.31 8.49 -3.50
C THR A 184 -7.17 7.72 -4.50
N SER A 185 -7.31 8.25 -5.72
CA SER A 185 -7.95 7.57 -6.83
C SER A 185 -7.03 7.56 -8.07
N PRO A 186 -6.59 6.39 -8.56
CA PRO A 186 -6.72 5.06 -7.95
C PRO A 186 -6.00 4.97 -6.58
N GLU A 187 -6.27 3.91 -5.83
CA GLU A 187 -5.63 3.65 -4.53
C GLU A 187 -4.11 3.53 -4.67
N PHE A 188 -3.36 4.32 -3.89
CA PHE A 188 -1.92 4.44 -4.07
C PHE A 188 -1.14 3.17 -3.71
N ASP A 189 -1.69 2.28 -2.89
CA ASP A 189 -1.12 0.99 -2.52
C ASP A 189 -1.39 -0.10 -3.58
N LYS A 190 -2.34 0.14 -4.52
CA LYS A 190 -2.77 -0.81 -5.55
C LYS A 190 -2.20 -0.57 -6.95
N VAL A 191 -1.33 0.42 -7.11
CA VAL A 191 -0.78 0.84 -8.41
C VAL A 191 0.77 0.81 -8.39
N PRO A 192 1.51 1.14 -9.46
CA PRO A 192 2.97 1.30 -9.39
C PRO A 192 3.40 2.61 -8.70
N LEU A 193 4.63 2.67 -8.18
CA LEU A 193 5.19 3.90 -7.58
C LEU A 193 5.22 5.11 -8.55
N THR A 194 5.34 4.84 -9.84
CA THR A 194 5.38 5.85 -10.91
C THR A 194 3.99 6.28 -11.37
N ALA A 195 2.92 5.63 -10.92
CA ALA A 195 1.58 5.97 -11.35
C ALA A 195 1.13 7.29 -10.72
N THR A 196 0.32 8.04 -11.49
CA THR A 196 -0.32 9.27 -11.01
C THR A 196 -1.62 8.91 -10.29
N VAL A 197 -1.71 9.31 -9.03
CA VAL A 197 -2.93 9.25 -8.22
C VAL A 197 -3.50 10.64 -8.06
N HIS A 198 -4.80 10.71 -7.82
CA HIS A 198 -5.48 11.97 -7.55
C HIS A 198 -5.99 11.98 -6.12
N LEU A 199 -5.68 13.04 -5.37
CA LEU A 199 -6.33 13.28 -4.10
C LEU A 199 -7.74 13.79 -4.38
N VAL A 200 -8.71 12.94 -4.07
CA VAL A 200 -10.15 13.23 -4.21
C VAL A 200 -10.77 13.25 -2.82
N LYS A 201 -11.89 13.95 -2.68
CA LYS A 201 -12.70 13.86 -1.47
C LYS A 201 -13.14 12.41 -1.28
N ALA A 202 -13.05 11.89 -0.06
CA ALA A 202 -13.70 10.64 0.29
C ALA A 202 -15.18 10.74 -0.09
N ALA A 203 -15.60 9.99 -1.11
CA ALA A 203 -16.96 10.07 -1.61
C ALA A 203 -17.93 9.56 -0.53
N GLU A 204 -19.07 10.24 -0.40
CA GLU A 204 -20.34 9.58 -0.08
C GLU A 204 -20.53 8.53 -1.17
N GLU A 205 -20.26 7.26 -0.90
CA GLU A 205 -20.67 6.21 -1.84
C GLU A 205 -22.20 6.19 -1.82
N ASP A 206 -22.82 6.89 -2.77
CA ASP A 206 -24.12 6.51 -3.33
C ASP A 206 -23.90 5.17 -4.05
N PRO A 207 -24.39 4.04 -3.51
CA PRO A 207 -24.49 2.82 -4.27
C PRO A 207 -25.79 2.93 -5.07
N GLU A 208 -25.79 3.71 -6.16
CA GLU A 208 -26.82 3.50 -7.19
C GLU A 208 -26.46 2.24 -7.98
N ASP A 209 -27.30 1.23 -7.79
CA ASP A 209 -27.65 0.16 -8.72
C ASP A 209 -26.55 -0.80 -9.20
N ILE A 210 -26.28 -1.81 -8.36
CA ILE A 210 -26.04 -3.18 -8.86
C ILE A 210 -27.24 -4.04 -8.43
N PRO A 211 -28.17 -4.38 -9.35
CA PRO A 211 -29.10 -5.46 -9.09
C PRO A 211 -28.32 -6.78 -9.15
N LEU A 212 -27.86 -7.25 -7.98
CA LEU A 212 -27.19 -8.54 -7.87
C LEU A 212 -28.23 -9.67 -7.94
N ALA A 213 -28.60 -10.06 -9.16
CA ALA A 213 -29.28 -11.32 -9.40
C ALA A 213 -28.26 -12.45 -9.49
N GLY A 214 -28.22 -13.29 -8.45
CA GLY A 214 -28.01 -14.73 -8.59
C GLY A 214 -26.60 -15.28 -8.34
N SER A 215 -26.35 -15.73 -7.11
CA SER A 215 -25.98 -17.14 -6.83
C SER A 215 -25.95 -17.41 -5.30
N PRO A 216 -26.16 -18.67 -4.88
CA PRO A 216 -26.93 -18.98 -3.68
C PRO A 216 -26.12 -19.12 -2.39
N ALA A 217 -26.84 -18.96 -1.28
CA ALA A 217 -26.48 -19.35 0.09
C ALA A 217 -25.76 -20.72 0.14
N THR A 218 -24.82 -21.00 1.04
CA THR A 218 -24.93 -20.96 2.51
C THR A 218 -23.56 -21.38 3.05
N VAL A 219 -23.03 -20.76 4.13
CA VAL A 219 -22.48 -21.45 5.32
C VAL A 219 -22.34 -20.40 6.45
N THR A 220 -23.10 -20.60 7.51
CA THR A 220 -22.93 -19.99 8.83
C THR A 220 -21.66 -20.51 9.52
N VAL A 221 -20.84 -19.61 10.05
CA VAL A 221 -19.82 -19.92 11.08
C VAL A 221 -19.96 -18.88 12.21
N PRO A 222 -19.97 -19.29 13.49
CA PRO A 222 -20.29 -18.40 14.60
C PRO A 222 -19.11 -17.50 14.99
N ALA A 223 -19.46 -16.40 15.64
CA ALA A 223 -18.56 -15.40 16.20
C ALA A 223 -17.57 -16.00 17.21
N SER A 224 -16.29 -15.71 16.99
CA SER A 224 -15.25 -15.74 18.02
C SER A 224 -14.39 -14.48 17.87
N THR A 225 -14.58 -13.59 18.84
CA THR A 225 -13.76 -12.45 19.21
C THR A 225 -12.27 -12.80 19.30
N SER A 226 -11.45 -12.15 18.46
CA SER A 226 -10.02 -11.83 18.65
C SER A 226 -9.57 -11.00 17.43
N GLU A 227 -10.01 -9.74 17.32
CA GLU A 227 -9.38 -8.80 16.38
C GLU A 227 -8.12 -8.24 17.04
N GLU A 228 -7.11 -9.11 17.19
CA GLU A 228 -5.72 -8.63 17.17
C GLU A 228 -5.43 -8.21 15.73
N LEU A 229 -4.72 -7.10 15.59
CA LEU A 229 -4.29 -6.51 14.32
C LEU A 229 -3.54 -7.57 13.49
N GLU A 230 -4.26 -8.34 12.68
CA GLU A 230 -3.70 -8.93 11.47
C GLU A 230 -3.33 -7.74 10.60
N SER A 231 -2.05 -7.35 10.66
CA SER A 231 -1.41 -6.51 9.66
C SER A 231 -1.91 -7.00 8.31
N ARG A 232 -2.68 -6.18 7.61
CA ARG A 232 -3.14 -6.47 6.24
C ARG A 232 -1.89 -6.57 5.38
N GLU A 233 -1.31 -7.77 5.30
CA GLU A 233 -0.19 -8.07 4.42
C GLU A 233 -0.66 -7.69 3.01
N THR A 234 -0.17 -6.54 2.53
CA THR A 234 -0.68 -5.96 1.30
C THR A 234 0.03 -6.67 0.16
N GLY A 235 -0.55 -7.79 -0.27
CA GLY A 235 -0.10 -8.55 -1.43
C GLY A 235 -0.05 -7.68 -2.69
N LEU A 236 0.72 -8.11 -3.70
CA LEU A 236 0.69 -7.45 -5.01
C LEU A 236 -0.71 -7.57 -5.58
N THR A 237 -1.26 -6.46 -6.06
CA THR A 237 -2.50 -6.46 -6.83
C THR A 237 -2.23 -6.35 -8.31
N VAL A 238 -3.22 -6.70 -9.13
CA VAL A 238 -3.12 -6.62 -10.60
C VAL A 238 -2.69 -5.23 -11.05
N GLY A 239 -3.23 -4.18 -10.43
CA GLY A 239 -2.94 -2.78 -10.73
C GLY A 239 -1.48 -2.39 -10.51
N THR A 240 -0.71 -3.13 -9.71
CA THR A 240 0.74 -2.88 -9.52
C THR A 240 1.57 -3.17 -10.77
N LEU A 241 1.01 -3.91 -11.74
CA LEU A 241 1.67 -4.17 -13.01
C LEU A 241 1.57 -2.95 -13.93
N PRO A 242 2.66 -2.49 -14.56
CA PRO A 242 2.63 -1.35 -15.48
C PRO A 242 1.62 -1.51 -16.65
N SER A 243 1.40 -2.75 -17.10
CA SER A 243 0.46 -3.05 -18.20
C SER A 243 -1.02 -2.99 -17.78
N ALA A 244 -1.33 -3.02 -16.48
CA ALA A 244 -2.69 -3.08 -15.96
C ALA A 244 -3.47 -1.77 -16.16
N LEU A 245 -2.79 -0.62 -16.00
CA LEU A 245 -3.39 0.72 -16.14
C LEU A 245 -2.64 1.60 -17.17
N GLY A 246 -1.75 1.01 -17.97
CA GLY A 246 -0.93 1.70 -18.96
C GLY A 246 -1.66 2.12 -20.24
N GLY A 247 -2.95 1.81 -20.35
CA GLY A 247 -3.74 1.97 -21.56
C GLY A 247 -3.78 0.69 -22.40
N VAL A 248 -4.80 0.57 -23.25
CA VAL A 248 -4.97 -0.60 -24.11
C VAL A 248 -5.34 -0.20 -25.54
N ILE A 249 -4.65 -0.82 -26.50
CA ILE A 249 -5.02 -0.72 -27.92
C ILE A 249 -6.12 -1.76 -28.15
N SER A 250 -7.26 -1.32 -28.67
CA SER A 250 -8.43 -2.16 -28.90
C SER A 250 -9.05 -1.90 -30.26
N VAL A 251 -9.88 -2.83 -30.71
CA VAL A 251 -10.63 -2.74 -31.97
C VAL A 251 -12.13 -2.78 -31.73
N LYS A 252 -12.90 -2.23 -32.66
CA LYS A 252 -14.37 -2.34 -32.63
C LYS A 252 -14.82 -3.74 -33.08
N PRO A 253 -16.00 -4.22 -32.66
CA PRO A 253 -16.55 -5.51 -33.11
C PRO A 253 -16.77 -5.61 -34.63
N THR A 254 -16.83 -4.46 -35.31
CA THR A 254 -17.01 -4.33 -36.77
C THR A 254 -15.70 -4.21 -37.54
N ALA A 255 -14.54 -4.31 -36.88
CA ALA A 255 -13.23 -4.23 -37.52
C ALA A 255 -12.99 -5.40 -38.50
N THR A 256 -12.05 -5.23 -39.43
CA THR A 256 -11.67 -6.29 -40.37
C THR A 256 -10.50 -7.12 -39.83
N PHE A 257 -10.27 -8.30 -40.42
CA PHE A 257 -9.08 -9.09 -40.11
C PHE A 257 -7.79 -8.33 -40.44
N GLU A 258 -7.76 -7.59 -41.53
CA GLU A 258 -6.59 -6.83 -42.00
C GLU A 258 -6.22 -5.73 -41.01
N GLU A 259 -7.21 -5.01 -40.47
CA GLU A 259 -6.99 -4.00 -39.43
C GLU A 259 -6.39 -4.63 -38.17
N VAL A 260 -7.00 -5.72 -37.68
CA VAL A 260 -6.53 -6.45 -36.48
C VAL A 260 -5.12 -6.99 -36.67
N ILE A 261 -4.87 -7.70 -37.77
CA ILE A 261 -3.56 -8.27 -38.10
C ILE A 261 -2.51 -7.17 -38.19
N THR A 262 -2.85 -6.03 -38.81
CA THR A 262 -1.93 -4.90 -38.93
C THR A 262 -1.58 -4.34 -37.56
N LEU A 263 -2.56 -4.12 -36.67
CA LEU A 263 -2.31 -3.67 -35.31
C LEU A 263 -1.46 -4.68 -34.51
N MET A 264 -1.76 -5.97 -34.63
CA MET A 264 -0.99 -7.02 -33.95
C MET A 264 0.46 -7.07 -34.42
N VAL A 265 0.72 -6.91 -35.71
CA VAL A 265 2.11 -6.88 -36.24
C VAL A 265 2.83 -5.59 -35.88
N LEU A 266 2.17 -4.42 -36.00
CA LEU A 266 2.80 -3.12 -35.72
C LEU A 266 3.23 -2.97 -34.27
N HIS A 267 2.45 -3.55 -33.35
CA HIS A 267 2.69 -3.43 -31.92
C HIS A 267 3.24 -4.71 -31.28
N ASP A 268 3.55 -5.74 -32.09
CA ASP A 268 4.03 -7.05 -31.63
C ASP A 268 3.12 -7.71 -30.59
N PHE A 269 1.80 -7.62 -30.82
CA PHE A 269 0.81 -8.20 -29.92
C PHE A 269 0.37 -9.59 -30.37
N SER A 270 0.12 -10.45 -29.39
CA SER A 270 -0.46 -11.78 -29.61
C SER A 270 -1.99 -11.80 -29.52
N GLN A 271 -2.57 -10.75 -28.95
CA GLN A 271 -4.01 -10.56 -28.79
C GLN A 271 -4.38 -9.08 -28.73
N LEU A 272 -5.63 -8.78 -29.08
CA LEU A 272 -6.25 -7.46 -28.96
C LEU A 272 -7.63 -7.59 -28.30
N PRO A 273 -7.98 -6.72 -27.35
CA PRO A 273 -9.35 -6.61 -26.85
C PRO A 273 -10.28 -6.07 -27.92
N VAL A 274 -11.51 -6.58 -27.95
CA VAL A 274 -12.58 -6.09 -28.79
C VAL A 274 -13.58 -5.34 -27.94
N LEU A 275 -13.64 -4.02 -28.11
CA LEU A 275 -14.46 -3.12 -27.28
C LEU A 275 -15.52 -2.42 -28.13
N ALA A 276 -16.78 -2.45 -27.67
CA ALA A 276 -17.82 -1.58 -28.23
C ALA A 276 -17.75 -0.16 -27.65
N GLY A 277 -17.15 -0.03 -26.47
CA GLY A 277 -16.82 1.21 -25.78
C GLY A 277 -15.96 0.90 -24.55
N PRO A 278 -15.46 1.91 -23.81
CA PRO A 278 -14.51 1.70 -22.71
C PRO A 278 -15.01 0.75 -21.60
N HIS A 279 -16.33 0.73 -21.35
CA HIS A 279 -16.94 -0.11 -20.32
C HIS A 279 -17.56 -1.41 -20.85
N ASN A 280 -17.58 -1.61 -22.18
CA ASN A 280 -18.34 -2.67 -22.84
C ASN A 280 -17.43 -3.59 -23.66
N PRO A 281 -16.69 -4.51 -23.01
CA PRO A 281 -15.90 -5.51 -23.70
C PRO A 281 -16.81 -6.53 -24.39
N ARG A 282 -16.48 -6.89 -25.62
CA ARG A 282 -17.14 -7.97 -26.36
C ARG A 282 -16.34 -9.27 -26.37
N GLY A 283 -15.08 -9.20 -25.95
CA GLY A 283 -14.15 -10.32 -25.94
C GLY A 283 -12.79 -9.89 -26.44
N SER A 284 -12.10 -10.81 -27.09
CA SER A 284 -10.74 -10.63 -27.60
C SER A 284 -10.55 -11.36 -28.92
N VAL A 285 -9.50 -10.97 -29.65
CA VAL A 285 -9.03 -11.67 -30.84
C VAL A 285 -7.53 -11.93 -30.69
N SER A 286 -7.12 -13.17 -30.93
CA SER A 286 -5.73 -13.62 -30.91
C SER A 286 -5.32 -14.27 -32.23
N TRP A 287 -4.02 -14.41 -32.48
CA TRP A 287 -3.52 -15.15 -33.66
C TRP A 287 -4.16 -16.53 -33.79
N LYS A 288 -4.33 -17.24 -32.66
CA LYS A 288 -4.98 -18.55 -32.58
C LYS A 288 -6.45 -18.50 -33.01
N SER A 289 -7.20 -17.50 -32.56
CA SER A 289 -8.62 -17.33 -32.92
C SER A 289 -8.80 -16.98 -34.40
N ILE A 290 -7.95 -16.09 -34.93
CA ILE A 290 -7.96 -15.67 -36.34
C ILE A 290 -7.65 -16.87 -37.24
N ALA A 291 -6.60 -17.63 -36.91
CA ALA A 291 -6.23 -18.82 -37.65
C ALA A 291 -7.36 -19.87 -37.67
N ARG A 292 -8.01 -20.11 -36.53
CA ARG A 292 -9.14 -21.04 -36.44
C ARG A 292 -10.33 -20.58 -37.29
N ALA A 293 -10.74 -19.32 -37.19
CA ALA A 293 -11.86 -18.79 -37.95
C ALA A 293 -11.62 -18.87 -39.46
N ARG A 294 -10.45 -18.40 -39.93
CA ARG A 294 -10.11 -18.41 -41.37
C ARG A 294 -9.88 -19.81 -41.93
N HIS A 295 -9.43 -20.74 -41.11
CA HIS A 295 -9.29 -22.14 -41.52
C HIS A 295 -10.65 -22.82 -41.65
N ALA A 296 -11.59 -22.51 -40.74
CA ALA A 296 -12.96 -23.03 -40.81
C ALA A 296 -13.74 -22.43 -41.98
N ASP A 297 -13.60 -21.12 -42.23
CA ASP A 297 -14.22 -20.43 -43.35
C ASP A 297 -13.29 -19.32 -43.90
N PRO A 298 -12.79 -19.45 -45.14
CA PRO A 298 -11.98 -18.41 -45.78
C PRO A 298 -12.70 -17.06 -45.93
N GLY A 299 -14.05 -17.06 -45.95
CA GLY A 299 -14.91 -15.87 -46.01
C GLY A 299 -15.42 -15.39 -44.65
N ALA A 300 -14.87 -15.92 -43.54
CA ALA A 300 -15.25 -15.53 -42.20
C ALA A 300 -15.16 -14.00 -42.00
N GLN A 301 -16.03 -13.47 -41.14
CA GLN A 301 -15.90 -12.12 -40.59
C GLN A 301 -15.17 -12.16 -39.26
N LEU A 302 -14.59 -11.03 -38.84
CA LEU A 302 -13.87 -10.93 -37.57
C LEU A 302 -14.72 -11.39 -36.37
N SER A 303 -16.04 -11.15 -36.41
CA SER A 303 -16.98 -11.57 -35.36
C SER A 303 -16.92 -13.07 -35.04
N GLN A 304 -16.56 -13.92 -36.00
CA GLN A 304 -16.40 -15.35 -35.81
C GLN A 304 -15.07 -15.74 -35.15
N ALA A 305 -14.11 -14.82 -35.09
CA ALA A 305 -12.85 -14.97 -34.38
C ALA A 305 -12.88 -14.35 -32.98
N ILE A 306 -13.94 -13.64 -32.59
CA ILE A 306 -14.05 -13.06 -31.25
C ILE A 306 -14.29 -14.19 -30.24
N VAL A 307 -13.42 -14.26 -29.24
CA VAL A 307 -13.51 -15.21 -28.13
C VAL A 307 -13.79 -14.43 -26.84
N ASP A 308 -14.53 -15.05 -25.92
CA ASP A 308 -14.78 -14.49 -24.59
C ASP A 308 -13.46 -14.15 -23.88
N ALA A 309 -13.42 -13.00 -23.21
CA ALA A 309 -12.24 -12.51 -22.52
C ALA A 309 -12.58 -12.26 -21.06
N ARG A 310 -11.77 -12.81 -20.16
CA ARG A 310 -11.91 -12.56 -18.73
C ARG A 310 -11.39 -11.16 -18.40
N ASP A 311 -12.12 -10.46 -17.54
CA ASP A 311 -11.71 -9.18 -17.00
C ASP A 311 -11.70 -9.20 -15.48
N VAL A 312 -10.78 -8.43 -14.91
CA VAL A 312 -10.57 -8.31 -13.46
C VAL A 312 -10.40 -6.84 -13.11
N ARG A 313 -10.75 -6.46 -11.89
CA ARG A 313 -10.47 -5.11 -11.37
C ARG A 313 -8.99 -4.98 -11.00
N TYR A 314 -8.46 -3.77 -11.11
CA TYR A 314 -7.06 -3.46 -10.77
C TYR A 314 -6.71 -3.74 -9.29
N ASP A 315 -7.69 -3.69 -8.39
CA ASP A 315 -7.54 -3.89 -6.94
C ASP A 315 -7.52 -5.37 -6.53
N HIS A 316 -7.72 -6.30 -7.47
CA HIS A 316 -7.72 -7.74 -7.19
C HIS A 316 -6.30 -8.26 -6.91
N ASP A 317 -6.18 -9.30 -6.07
CA ASP A 317 -4.90 -9.91 -5.73
C ASP A 317 -4.28 -10.60 -6.97
N LEU A 318 -2.97 -10.44 -7.13
CA LEU A 318 -2.24 -10.98 -8.26
C LEU A 318 -2.15 -12.51 -8.24
N LEU A 319 -2.11 -13.14 -7.06
CA LEU A 319 -2.07 -14.60 -6.90
C LEU A 319 -3.40 -15.24 -7.32
N ASP A 320 -4.51 -14.57 -7.01
CA ASP A 320 -5.86 -15.07 -7.30
C ASP A 320 -6.12 -15.18 -8.81
N ILE A 321 -5.47 -14.34 -9.63
CA ILE A 321 -5.64 -14.35 -11.09
C ILE A 321 -4.74 -15.36 -11.82
N LEU A 322 -3.77 -15.98 -11.13
CA LEU A 322 -2.82 -16.92 -11.75
C LEU A 322 -3.50 -18.13 -12.43
N PRO A 323 -4.51 -18.78 -11.82
CA PRO A 323 -5.23 -19.87 -12.48
C PRO A 323 -5.91 -19.41 -13.77
N THR A 324 -6.50 -18.21 -13.76
CA THR A 324 -7.15 -17.63 -14.94
C THR A 324 -6.14 -17.35 -16.05
N LEU A 325 -4.98 -16.78 -15.71
CA LEU A 325 -3.89 -16.53 -16.66
C LEU A 325 -3.33 -17.83 -17.25
N ALA A 326 -3.20 -18.90 -16.46
CA ALA A 326 -2.73 -20.19 -16.94
C ALA A 326 -3.69 -20.85 -17.94
N GLU A 327 -5.00 -20.60 -17.80
CA GLU A 327 -6.01 -21.15 -18.70
C GLU A 327 -6.26 -20.27 -19.94
N HIS A 328 -6.23 -18.94 -19.79
CA HIS A 328 -6.67 -17.98 -20.82
C HIS A 328 -5.53 -17.13 -21.42
N ASP A 329 -4.27 -17.35 -21.02
CA ASP A 329 -3.04 -16.65 -21.42
C ASP A 329 -2.94 -15.17 -20.97
N PHE A 330 -4.09 -14.48 -20.83
CA PHE A 330 -4.18 -13.08 -20.42
C PHE A 330 -5.53 -12.76 -19.74
N VAL A 331 -5.58 -11.61 -19.06
CA VAL A 331 -6.80 -11.00 -18.53
C VAL A 331 -6.87 -9.52 -18.90
N LEU A 332 -8.07 -9.01 -19.12
CA LEU A 332 -8.31 -7.57 -19.26
C LEU A 332 -8.42 -6.93 -17.88
N VAL A 333 -7.93 -5.69 -17.74
CA VAL A 333 -7.96 -4.99 -16.46
C VAL A 333 -8.90 -3.80 -16.52
N ARG A 334 -9.76 -3.71 -15.50
CA ARG A 334 -10.65 -2.57 -15.26
C ARG A 334 -10.06 -1.59 -14.27
N ASP A 335 -10.17 -0.30 -14.61
CA ASP A 335 -9.79 0.81 -13.75
C ASP A 335 -10.84 1.09 -12.65
N GLN A 336 -10.59 2.12 -11.84
CA GLN A 336 -11.48 2.61 -10.78
C GLN A 336 -12.83 3.11 -11.29
N ARG A 337 -12.97 3.39 -12.59
CA ARG A 337 -14.23 3.78 -13.25
C ARG A 337 -14.88 2.61 -13.98
N ASN A 338 -14.40 1.38 -13.77
CA ASN A 338 -14.88 0.16 -14.42
C ASN A 338 -14.67 0.15 -15.95
N ALA A 339 -13.75 0.97 -16.47
CA ALA A 339 -13.34 0.98 -17.88
C ALA A 339 -12.17 0.02 -18.10
N ILE A 340 -12.12 -0.63 -19.26
CA ILE A 340 -10.98 -1.46 -19.65
C ILE A 340 -9.78 -0.54 -19.91
N ALA A 341 -8.77 -0.64 -19.06
CA ALA A 341 -7.59 0.23 -19.06
C ALA A 341 -6.30 -0.49 -19.39
N GLY A 342 -6.28 -1.82 -19.36
CA GLY A 342 -5.08 -2.59 -19.64
C GLY A 342 -5.32 -4.05 -19.93
N ILE A 343 -4.22 -4.75 -20.18
CA ILE A 343 -4.17 -6.19 -20.42
C ILE A 343 -2.96 -6.74 -19.68
N VAL A 344 -3.16 -7.81 -18.93
CA VAL A 344 -2.11 -8.47 -18.16
C VAL A 344 -1.94 -9.89 -18.68
N THR A 345 -0.70 -10.29 -18.90
CA THR A 345 -0.30 -11.60 -19.41
C THR A 345 0.56 -12.34 -18.40
N ALA A 346 0.75 -13.64 -18.60
CA ALA A 346 1.70 -14.42 -17.80
C ALA A 346 3.14 -13.85 -17.85
N ALA A 347 3.52 -13.18 -18.95
CA ALA A 347 4.84 -12.55 -19.08
C ALA A 347 4.99 -11.35 -18.15
N ASP A 348 3.96 -10.51 -18.02
CA ASP A 348 3.96 -9.35 -17.12
C ASP A 348 4.10 -9.80 -15.66
N VAL A 349 3.36 -10.84 -15.29
CA VAL A 349 3.40 -11.44 -13.95
C VAL A 349 4.76 -12.07 -13.67
N ALA A 350 5.31 -12.82 -14.63
CA ALA A 350 6.65 -13.40 -14.49
C ALA A 350 7.73 -12.33 -14.33
N GLN A 351 7.62 -11.20 -15.05
CA GLN A 351 8.54 -10.08 -14.90
C GLN A 351 8.42 -9.45 -13.50
N ALA A 352 7.20 -9.17 -13.03
CA ALA A 352 6.97 -8.57 -11.71
C ALA A 352 7.48 -9.45 -10.57
N TYR A 353 7.18 -10.76 -10.59
CA TYR A 353 7.74 -11.68 -9.60
C TYR A 353 9.24 -11.87 -9.77
N GLY A 354 9.78 -11.80 -10.99
CA GLY A 354 11.22 -11.82 -11.24
C GLY A 354 11.94 -10.64 -10.57
N ASP A 355 11.37 -9.44 -10.72
CA ASP A 355 11.90 -8.21 -10.10
C ASP A 355 11.81 -8.27 -8.57
N LEU A 356 10.72 -8.81 -8.01
CA LEU A 356 10.56 -9.00 -6.56
C LEU A 356 11.51 -10.08 -6.01
N ALA A 357 11.50 -11.26 -6.64
CA ALA A 357 12.29 -12.42 -6.24
C ALA A 357 13.80 -12.20 -6.41
N GLY A 358 14.21 -11.32 -7.33
CA GLY A 358 15.61 -11.00 -7.61
C GLY A 358 16.39 -10.62 -6.34
N HIS A 359 15.78 -9.87 -5.43
CA HIS A 359 16.41 -9.47 -4.18
C HIS A 359 16.67 -10.65 -3.24
N PHE A 360 15.68 -11.54 -3.09
CA PHE A 360 15.83 -12.76 -2.29
C PHE A 360 16.87 -13.70 -2.87
N LEU A 361 16.93 -13.83 -4.20
CA LEU A 361 17.94 -14.64 -4.87
C LEU A 361 19.36 -14.08 -4.67
N LEU A 362 19.53 -12.76 -4.78
CA LEU A 362 20.82 -12.09 -4.57
C LEU A 362 21.31 -12.20 -3.13
N ILE A 363 20.42 -12.01 -2.16
CA ILE A 363 20.70 -12.19 -0.73
C ILE A 363 21.03 -13.66 -0.45
N GLY A 364 20.27 -14.59 -1.02
CA GLY A 364 20.53 -16.03 -0.87
C GLY A 364 21.86 -16.46 -1.49
N GLU A 365 22.28 -15.86 -2.62
CA GLU A 365 23.61 -16.08 -3.18
C GLU A 365 24.71 -15.58 -2.22
N MET A 366 24.55 -14.38 -1.65
CA MET A 366 25.49 -13.83 -0.68
C MET A 366 25.64 -14.75 0.53
N ASP A 367 24.53 -15.21 1.10
CA ASP A 367 24.51 -16.10 2.26
C ASP A 367 25.25 -17.41 1.98
N ARG A 368 24.97 -18.04 0.83
CA ARG A 368 25.68 -19.25 0.39
C ARG A 368 27.19 -19.01 0.22
N ARG A 369 27.60 -17.88 -0.36
CA ARG A 369 29.02 -17.55 -0.56
C ARG A 369 29.75 -17.29 0.76
N LEU A 370 29.16 -16.50 1.66
CA LEU A 370 29.73 -16.26 3.00
C LEU A 370 29.90 -17.58 3.77
N ARG A 371 28.91 -18.47 3.67
CA ARG A 371 28.98 -19.81 4.25
C ARG A 371 30.12 -20.64 3.64
N GLN A 372 30.29 -20.61 2.32
CA GLN A 372 31.39 -21.33 1.65
C GLN A 372 32.76 -20.84 2.10
N VAL A 373 32.96 -19.53 2.21
CA VAL A 373 34.21 -18.94 2.74
C VAL A 373 34.51 -19.46 4.14
N ILE A 374 33.52 -19.45 5.03
CA ILE A 374 33.69 -19.88 6.42
C ILE A 374 33.93 -21.39 6.52
N VAL A 375 33.20 -22.19 5.75
CA VAL A 375 33.38 -23.66 5.70
C VAL A 375 34.75 -24.05 5.15
N GLY A 376 35.28 -23.28 4.17
CA GLY A 376 36.58 -23.53 3.58
C GLY A 376 37.75 -23.15 4.49
N ALA A 377 37.57 -22.13 5.34
CA ALA A 377 38.65 -21.57 6.16
C ALA A 377 38.66 -22.05 7.62
N PHE A 378 37.52 -22.40 8.21
CA PHE A 378 37.39 -22.61 9.66
C PHE A 378 36.71 -23.93 10.02
N THR A 379 36.94 -24.39 11.25
CA THR A 379 36.25 -25.56 11.80
C THR A 379 34.99 -25.17 12.57
N LEU A 380 34.01 -26.08 12.63
CA LEU A 380 32.75 -25.83 13.32
C LEU A 380 32.93 -25.45 14.81
N PRO A 381 33.82 -26.10 15.60
CA PRO A 381 34.01 -25.73 17.02
C PRO A 381 34.53 -24.30 17.23
N GLU A 382 35.39 -23.79 16.33
CA GLU A 382 35.92 -22.43 16.40
C GLU A 382 34.81 -21.40 16.19
N VAL A 383 33.93 -21.67 15.23
CA VAL A 383 32.77 -20.83 14.91
C VAL A 383 31.73 -20.88 16.02
N THR A 384 31.38 -22.07 16.53
CA THR A 384 30.38 -22.24 17.60
C THR A 384 30.83 -21.55 18.88
N LYS A 385 32.11 -21.64 19.26
CA LYS A 385 32.64 -20.96 20.45
C LYS A 385 32.40 -19.44 20.43
N LEU A 386 32.38 -18.86 19.23
CA LEU A 386 32.32 -17.41 19.02
C LEU A 386 30.89 -16.91 18.81
N CYS A 387 30.06 -17.67 18.09
CA CYS A 387 28.70 -17.28 17.72
C CYS A 387 27.61 -17.88 18.61
N ASP A 388 27.90 -18.99 19.28
CA ASP A 388 26.96 -19.71 20.13
C ASP A 388 27.70 -20.36 21.33
N PRO A 389 28.17 -19.54 22.30
CA PRO A 389 28.94 -20.04 23.44
C PRO A 389 28.14 -20.95 24.38
N LYS A 390 26.80 -21.01 24.24
CA LYS A 390 25.93 -21.95 24.96
C LYS A 390 25.70 -23.26 24.20
N GLY A 391 25.97 -23.29 22.89
CA GLY A 391 25.92 -24.48 22.03
C GLY A 391 24.50 -24.99 21.74
N GLU A 392 23.50 -24.12 21.82
CA GLU A 392 22.08 -24.51 21.74
C GLU A 392 21.48 -24.33 20.33
N ARG A 393 22.12 -23.54 19.46
CA ARG A 393 21.57 -23.12 18.16
C ARG A 393 22.36 -23.61 16.95
N ILE A 394 23.69 -23.63 17.01
CA ILE A 394 24.52 -23.94 15.83
C ILE A 394 24.99 -25.40 15.91
N ALA A 395 24.22 -26.31 15.29
CA ALA A 395 24.60 -27.72 15.16
C ALA A 395 25.40 -27.99 13.87
N SER A 396 25.21 -27.16 12.85
CA SER A 396 25.90 -27.23 11.57
C SER A 396 26.20 -25.83 11.03
N PHE A 397 27.11 -25.74 10.05
CA PHE A 397 27.30 -24.49 9.32
C PHE A 397 26.01 -24.00 8.63
N GLY A 398 25.03 -24.90 8.41
CA GLY A 398 23.67 -24.65 7.90
C GLY A 398 22.81 -23.72 8.76
N ASP A 399 23.02 -23.76 10.08
CA ASP A 399 22.18 -23.04 11.06
C ASP A 399 22.66 -21.60 11.30
N MET A 400 23.77 -21.23 10.66
CA MET A 400 24.33 -19.89 10.73
C MET A 400 23.48 -18.88 9.97
N THR A 401 23.36 -17.70 10.58
CA THR A 401 22.73 -16.52 10.00
C THR A 401 23.78 -15.53 9.50
N VAL A 402 23.37 -14.54 8.70
CA VAL A 402 24.24 -13.41 8.30
C VAL A 402 24.91 -12.72 9.49
N GLY A 403 24.21 -12.62 10.63
CA GLY A 403 24.79 -12.05 11.85
C GLY A 403 25.92 -12.90 12.45
N ASP A 404 25.86 -14.22 12.27
CA ASP A 404 26.92 -15.14 12.70
C ASP A 404 28.14 -15.02 11.79
N TYR A 405 27.94 -14.96 10.47
CA TYR A 405 29.04 -14.72 9.52
C TYR A 405 29.76 -13.41 9.82
N GLN A 406 29.00 -12.34 10.07
CA GLN A 406 29.56 -11.05 10.45
C GLN A 406 30.42 -11.16 11.72
N ARG A 407 29.94 -11.89 12.74
CA ARG A 407 30.65 -12.07 14.02
C ARG A 407 31.92 -12.91 13.89
N VAL A 408 31.94 -13.92 13.02
CA VAL A 408 33.16 -14.68 12.68
C VAL A 408 34.18 -13.77 11.99
N LEU A 409 33.76 -13.06 10.94
CA LEU A 409 34.63 -12.20 10.13
C LEU A 409 35.07 -10.93 10.87
N GLU A 410 34.34 -10.53 11.91
CA GLU A 410 34.73 -9.43 12.80
C GLU A 410 35.87 -9.84 13.74
N ASN A 411 36.15 -11.13 13.96
CA ASN A 411 37.31 -11.51 14.78
C ASN A 411 38.63 -11.27 14.03
N PRO A 412 39.58 -10.48 14.58
CA PRO A 412 40.87 -10.20 13.93
C PRO A 412 41.69 -11.47 13.62
N GLU A 413 41.72 -12.44 14.54
CA GLU A 413 42.52 -13.66 14.41
C GLU A 413 42.00 -14.54 13.27
N LEU A 414 40.67 -14.70 13.18
CA LEU A 414 40.04 -15.46 12.11
C LEU A 414 40.14 -14.71 10.77
N TRP A 415 40.07 -13.38 10.78
CA TRP A 415 40.25 -12.57 9.57
C TRP A 415 41.65 -12.72 8.97
N GLU A 416 42.70 -12.72 9.80
CA GLU A 416 44.08 -12.93 9.33
C GLU A 416 44.27 -14.31 8.69
N GLN A 417 43.58 -15.34 9.19
CA GLN A 417 43.63 -16.69 8.62
C GLN A 417 43.03 -16.80 7.22
N LEU A 418 42.10 -15.91 6.83
CA LEU A 418 41.52 -15.89 5.48
C LEU A 418 42.53 -15.45 4.42
N GLY A 419 43.59 -14.72 4.80
CA GLY A 419 44.60 -14.22 3.88
C GLY A 419 44.08 -13.18 2.86
N TRP A 420 42.90 -12.60 3.09
CA TRP A 420 42.31 -11.62 2.18
C TRP A 420 43.09 -10.29 2.19
N PRO A 421 43.44 -9.73 1.03
CA PRO A 421 44.07 -8.41 0.92
C PRO A 421 43.03 -7.27 1.06
N LEU A 422 42.05 -7.45 1.95
CA LEU A 422 40.90 -6.56 2.13
C LEU A 422 40.92 -5.95 3.54
N ASP A 423 40.45 -4.71 3.66
CA ASP A 423 40.28 -4.07 4.97
C ASP A 423 39.07 -4.65 5.71
N ARG A 424 39.32 -5.25 6.88
CA ARG A 424 38.29 -5.87 7.73
C ARG A 424 37.19 -4.90 8.11
N LYS A 425 37.52 -3.67 8.52
CA LYS A 425 36.51 -2.71 9.02
C LYS A 425 35.59 -2.26 7.90
N VAL A 426 36.14 -1.98 6.72
CA VAL A 426 35.35 -1.59 5.53
C VAL A 426 34.45 -2.74 5.08
N PHE A 427 34.96 -3.97 5.08
CA PHE A 427 34.17 -5.15 4.70
C PHE A 427 33.00 -5.39 5.67
N ILE A 428 33.24 -5.34 6.98
CA ILE A 428 32.20 -5.53 8.00
C ILE A 428 31.16 -4.41 7.96
N ALA A 429 31.57 -3.16 7.72
CA ALA A 429 30.64 -2.06 7.53
C ALA A 429 29.69 -2.31 6.34
N ARG A 430 30.20 -2.83 5.21
CA ARG A 430 29.37 -3.20 4.06
C ARG A 430 28.41 -4.35 4.39
N LEU A 431 28.86 -5.34 5.15
CA LEU A 431 28.03 -6.49 5.55
C LEU A 431 26.90 -6.05 6.49
N GLU A 432 27.16 -5.12 7.40
CA GLU A 432 26.16 -4.50 8.27
C GLU A 432 25.10 -3.72 7.46
N GLU A 433 25.52 -2.94 6.45
CA GLU A 433 24.57 -2.28 5.54
C GLU A 433 23.65 -3.29 4.85
N ILE A 434 24.20 -4.39 4.32
CA ILE A 434 23.39 -5.41 3.63
C ILE A 434 22.50 -6.20 4.59
N ARG A 435 22.95 -6.43 5.83
CA ARG A 435 22.10 -7.02 6.87
C ARG A 435 20.87 -6.15 7.13
N ARG A 436 21.01 -4.82 7.16
CA ARG A 436 19.88 -3.88 7.30
C ARG A 436 18.95 -3.95 6.09
N ILE A 437 19.51 -3.95 4.88
CA ILE A 437 18.73 -4.12 3.63
C ILE A 437 17.94 -5.43 3.68
N ARG A 438 18.58 -6.57 4.01
CA ARG A 438 17.93 -7.87 4.14
C ARG A 438 16.80 -7.85 5.16
N ASN A 439 17.03 -7.29 6.34
CA ASN A 439 16.00 -7.24 7.37
C ASN A 439 14.79 -6.43 6.89
N ASN A 440 15.00 -5.31 6.20
CA ASN A 440 13.92 -4.53 5.62
C ASN A 440 13.11 -5.35 4.58
N VAL A 441 13.81 -6.07 3.69
CA VAL A 441 13.17 -6.96 2.70
C VAL A 441 12.36 -8.09 3.36
N MET A 442 12.93 -8.72 4.40
CA MET A 442 12.32 -9.87 5.09
C MET A 442 11.09 -9.49 5.92
N HIS A 443 10.89 -8.20 6.21
CA HIS A 443 9.70 -7.74 6.91
C HIS A 443 8.48 -7.55 5.99
N PHE A 444 8.52 -7.97 4.71
CA PHE A 444 7.39 -7.94 3.73
C PHE A 444 6.61 -6.62 3.64
N ASN A 445 7.14 -5.54 4.21
CA ASN A 445 6.42 -4.29 4.33
C ASN A 445 6.24 -3.60 2.97
N SER A 446 7.08 -3.92 1.98
CA SER A 446 7.06 -3.24 0.70
C SER A 446 6.70 -4.22 -0.42
N SER A 447 5.58 -3.98 -1.10
CA SER A 447 5.27 -4.53 -2.43
C SER A 447 6.17 -3.94 -3.53
N ASP A 448 7.14 -3.09 -3.14
CA ASP A 448 8.00 -2.34 -4.02
C ASP A 448 9.38 -3.00 -4.19
N PRO A 449 10.00 -2.85 -5.38
CA PRO A 449 11.36 -3.34 -5.61
C PRO A 449 12.39 -2.57 -4.77
N LEU A 450 13.53 -3.21 -4.43
CA LEU A 450 14.61 -2.51 -3.75
C LEU A 450 15.18 -1.36 -4.60
N PRO A 451 15.64 -0.28 -3.96
CA PRO A 451 16.38 0.77 -4.66
C PRO A 451 17.58 0.18 -5.40
N LYS A 452 17.80 0.62 -6.64
CA LYS A 452 18.91 0.16 -7.48
C LYS A 452 20.27 0.25 -6.79
N ALA A 453 20.50 1.30 -6.00
CA ALA A 453 21.72 1.46 -5.23
C ALA A 453 21.97 0.32 -4.23
N ASP A 454 20.91 -0.19 -3.59
CA ASP A 454 21.00 -1.30 -2.64
C ASP A 454 21.20 -2.64 -3.36
N VAL A 455 20.53 -2.83 -4.50
CA VAL A 455 20.78 -3.97 -5.39
C VAL A 455 22.24 -4.01 -5.84
N ASP A 456 22.78 -2.87 -6.25
CA ASP A 456 24.16 -2.76 -6.72
C ASP A 456 25.17 -3.03 -5.59
N LYS A 457 24.89 -2.61 -4.34
CA LYS A 457 25.71 -2.98 -3.17
C LYS A 457 25.79 -4.50 -2.98
N ILE A 458 24.66 -5.20 -3.06
CA ILE A 458 24.62 -6.67 -2.91
C ILE A 458 25.36 -7.35 -4.06
N ARG A 459 25.14 -6.92 -5.31
CA ARG A 459 25.85 -7.45 -6.49
C ARG A 459 27.36 -7.26 -6.38
N ASN A 460 27.80 -6.08 -5.95
CA ASN A 460 29.22 -5.77 -5.78
C ASN A 460 29.85 -6.63 -4.68
N LEU A 461 29.15 -6.87 -3.57
CA LEU A 461 29.64 -7.79 -2.54
C LEU A 461 29.69 -9.23 -3.04
N ASN A 462 28.67 -9.71 -3.77
CA ASN A 462 28.69 -11.05 -4.37
C ASN A 462 29.85 -11.24 -5.35
N LYS A 463 30.17 -10.20 -6.14
CA LYS A 463 31.34 -10.19 -7.03
C LYS A 463 32.64 -10.27 -6.23
N LEU A 464 32.78 -9.47 -5.16
CA LEU A 464 33.94 -9.50 -4.28
C LEU A 464 34.12 -10.89 -3.63
N LEU A 465 33.05 -11.47 -3.10
CA LEU A 465 33.08 -12.81 -2.52
C LEU A 465 33.39 -13.90 -3.54
N ARG A 466 33.08 -13.69 -4.83
CA ARG A 466 33.49 -14.61 -5.91
C ARG A 466 34.99 -14.53 -6.20
N GLU A 467 35.55 -13.34 -6.12
CA GLU A 467 36.96 -13.10 -6.45
C GLU A 467 37.91 -13.57 -5.35
N TYR A 468 37.50 -13.46 -4.08
CA TYR A 468 38.34 -13.77 -2.91
C TYR A 468 37.90 -15.01 -2.12
N GLY A 469 36.68 -15.50 -2.34
CA GLY A 469 36.09 -16.61 -1.57
C GLY A 469 36.11 -17.98 -2.26
N GLU A 470 36.62 -18.04 -3.49
CA GLU A 470 37.02 -19.28 -4.19
C GLU A 470 38.52 -19.51 -3.97
#